data_AF-A0A536VLV5-F1
#
_entry.id   AF-A0A536VLV5-F1
#
_cell.length_a   1.000
_cell.length_b   1.000
_cell.length_c   1.000
_cell.angle_alpha   90.00
_cell.angle_beta   90.00
_cell.angle_gamma   90.00
#
_symmetry.space_group_name_H-M   'P 1'
#
loop_
_entity.id
_entity.type
_entity.pdbx_description
1 polymer ?
#
loop_
_entity_poly.entity_id
_entity_poly.type
_entity_poly.pdbx_seq_one_letter_code
_entity_poly.pdbx_strand_id
1 'polypeptide(L)'
;FLPGLIAFLLAHLAYIRAFCVPLRLAAKPAPFALYAVVAALILSQLWHGVPNALRVPVLAYVVCLAGMAAQAAAWWRARIGTADESIARRAAIGGALFMISDSLLATNKFAVPLPFATLWILSTYWLAQAFIASALRRAAA
;
A
#
# COMPACT_ATOMS: atom_id res chain seq x y z
N PHE A 1 -1.11 0.94 -20.77
CA PHE A 1 -1.61 0.29 -19.54
C PHE A 1 -0.57 -0.64 -18.90
N LEU A 2 -0.10 -1.69 -19.59
CA LEU A 2 0.82 -2.68 -19.01
C LEU A 2 2.16 -2.12 -18.49
N PRO A 3 2.87 -1.21 -19.20
CA PRO A 3 4.11 -0.61 -18.68
C PRO A 3 3.90 0.19 -17.39
N GLY A 4 2.77 0.89 -17.28
CA GLY A 4 2.40 1.63 -16.07
C GLY A 4 2.14 0.72 -14.89
N LEU A 5 1.48 -0.42 -15.10
CA LEU A 5 1.28 -1.44 -14.04
C LEU A 5 2.61 -2.01 -13.53
N ILE A 6 3.54 -2.29 -14.45
CA ILE A 6 4.87 -2.80 -14.09
C ILE A 6 5.65 -1.74 -13.30
N ALA A 7 5.69 -0.49 -13.78
CA ALA A 7 6.37 0.60 -13.09
C ALA A 7 5.80 0.83 -11.68
N PHE A 8 4.47 0.74 -11.55
CA PHE A 8 3.80 0.87 -10.26
C PHE A 8 4.13 -0.29 -9.31
N LEU A 9 4.19 -1.52 -9.80
CA LEU A 9 4.62 -2.69 -9.01
C LEU A 9 6.07 -2.52 -8.54
N LEU A 10 6.97 -2.08 -9.44
CA LEU A 10 8.36 -1.81 -9.09
C LEU A 10 8.49 -0.73 -8.01
N ALA A 11 7.65 0.31 -8.06
CA ALA A 11 7.61 1.32 -7.00
C ALA A 11 7.24 0.72 -5.64
N HIS A 12 6.26 -0.19 -5.58
CA HIS A 12 5.87 -0.87 -4.34
C HIS A 12 6.97 -1.77 -3.80
N LEU A 13 7.67 -2.50 -4.67
CA LEU A 13 8.82 -3.30 -4.30
C LEU A 13 9.96 -2.42 -3.75
N ALA A 14 10.18 -1.24 -4.35
CA ALA A 14 11.15 -0.27 -3.85
C ALA A 14 10.77 0.24 -2.44
N TYR A 15 9.50 0.57 -2.20
CA TYR A 15 9.02 0.96 -0.86
C TYR A 15 9.18 -0.16 0.16
N ILE A 16 8.81 -1.40 -0.18
CA ILE A 16 9.05 -2.57 0.69
C ILE A 16 10.53 -2.66 1.04
N ARG A 17 11.41 -2.56 0.04
CA ARG A 17 12.86 -2.63 0.26
C ARG A 17 13.37 -1.51 1.16
N ALA A 18 12.83 -0.29 1.01
CA ALA A 18 13.15 0.85 1.86
C ALA A 18 12.68 0.63 3.30
N PHE A 19 11.46 0.15 3.52
CA PHE A 19 10.92 -0.16 4.86
C PHE A 19 11.54 -1.41 5.49
N CYS A 20 12.24 -2.25 4.70
CA CYS A 20 13.03 -3.36 5.19
C CYS A 20 14.43 -2.97 5.70
N VAL A 21 14.92 -1.76 5.37
CA VAL A 21 16.21 -1.25 5.90
C VAL A 21 16.15 -1.06 7.42
N PRO A 22 15.17 -0.32 7.99
CA PRO A 22 15.12 -0.09 9.43
C PRO A 22 14.48 -1.23 10.24
N LEU A 23 13.84 -2.21 9.61
CA LEU A 23 13.21 -3.35 10.25
C LEU A 23 13.15 -4.55 9.28
N ARG A 24 13.58 -5.75 9.71
CA ARG A 24 13.46 -6.96 8.88
C ARG A 24 12.00 -7.19 8.44
N LEU A 25 11.82 -7.69 7.22
CA LEU A 25 10.51 -8.04 6.68
C LEU A 25 9.74 -8.94 7.66
N ALA A 26 8.48 -8.60 7.91
CA ALA A 26 7.57 -9.36 8.77
C ALA A 26 8.05 -9.60 10.22
N ALA A 27 9.00 -8.79 10.73
CA ALA A 27 9.44 -8.88 12.13
C ALA A 27 8.31 -8.60 13.15
N LYS A 28 7.24 -7.91 12.73
CA LYS A 28 5.99 -7.77 13.49
C LYS A 28 4.87 -8.41 12.66
N PRO A 29 4.36 -9.61 13.01
CA PRO A 29 3.39 -10.32 12.18
C PRO A 29 1.96 -9.75 12.27
N ALA A 30 1.60 -9.09 13.36
CA ALA A 30 0.24 -8.60 13.57
C ALA A 30 -0.25 -7.61 12.48
N PRO A 31 0.55 -6.62 12.04
CA PRO A 31 0.20 -5.81 10.87
C PRO A 31 -0.01 -6.63 9.59
N PHE A 32 0.81 -7.64 9.32
CA PHE A 32 0.65 -8.50 8.14
C PHE A 32 -0.68 -9.26 8.17
N ALA A 33 -1.05 -9.82 9.33
CA ALA A 33 -2.35 -10.47 9.50
C ALA A 33 -3.51 -9.50 9.26
N LEU A 34 -3.44 -8.29 9.83
CA LEU A 34 -4.45 -7.25 9.65
C LEU A 34 -4.63 -6.88 8.17
N TYR A 35 -3.54 -6.53 7.49
CA TYR A 35 -3.58 -6.12 6.09
C TYR A 35 -3.95 -7.28 5.16
N ALA A 36 -3.58 -8.52 5.49
CA ALA A 36 -4.03 -9.70 4.75
C ALA A 36 -5.54 -9.90 4.85
N VAL A 37 -6.12 -9.75 6.06
CA VAL A 37 -7.58 -9.82 6.25
C VAL A 37 -8.28 -8.71 5.49
N VAL A 38 -7.81 -7.47 5.60
CA VAL A 38 -8.39 -6.32 4.86
C VAL A 38 -8.32 -6.56 3.35
N ALA A 39 -7.16 -6.98 2.83
CA ALA A 39 -6.98 -7.28 1.42
C ALA A 39 -7.89 -8.43 0.94
N ALA A 40 -8.03 -9.49 1.73
CA ALA A 40 -8.89 -10.62 1.41
C ALA A 40 -10.37 -10.20 1.38
N LEU A 41 -10.82 -9.38 2.34
CA LEU A 41 -12.19 -8.87 2.37
C LEU A 41 -12.50 -8.03 1.12
N ILE A 42 -11.62 -7.08 0.78
CA ILE A 42 -11.77 -6.24 -0.41
C ILE A 42 -11.77 -7.09 -1.68
N LEU A 43 -10.79 -8.00 -1.81
CA LEU A 43 -10.69 -8.86 -2.98
C LEU A 43 -11.93 -9.76 -3.13
N SER A 44 -12.47 -10.29 -2.03
CA SER A 44 -13.66 -11.15 -2.07
C SER A 44 -14.89 -10.43 -2.65
N GLN A 45 -15.05 -9.14 -2.33
CA GLN A 45 -16.13 -8.30 -2.87
C GLN A 45 -15.92 -8.01 -4.37
N LEU A 46 -14.67 -7.80 -4.79
CA LEU A 46 -14.34 -7.45 -6.17
C LEU A 46 -14.22 -8.66 -7.10
N TRP A 47 -14.06 -9.88 -6.56
CA TRP A 47 -13.63 -11.07 -7.29
C TRP A 47 -14.47 -11.40 -8.52
N HIS A 48 -15.79 -11.25 -8.41
CA HIS A 48 -16.73 -11.55 -9.49
C HIS A 48 -16.59 -10.61 -10.68
N GLY A 49 -16.16 -9.37 -10.46
CA GLY A 49 -15.95 -8.40 -11.53
C GLY A 49 -14.53 -8.37 -12.09
N VAL A 50 -13.59 -9.15 -11.53
CA VAL A 50 -12.25 -9.29 -12.10
C VAL A 50 -12.29 -10.30 -13.26
N PRO A 51 -11.95 -9.89 -14.50
CA PRO A 51 -11.87 -10.81 -15.64
C PRO A 51 -10.88 -11.94 -15.37
N ASN A 52 -11.19 -13.16 -15.82
CA ASN A 52 -10.36 -14.35 -15.56
C ASN A 52 -8.87 -14.15 -15.93
N ALA A 53 -8.61 -13.51 -17.07
CA ALA A 53 -7.25 -13.22 -17.54
C ALA A 53 -6.45 -12.27 -16.62
N LEU A 54 -7.13 -11.47 -15.79
CA LEU A 54 -6.52 -10.47 -14.91
C LEU A 54 -6.40 -10.94 -13.44
N ARG A 55 -6.99 -12.08 -13.07
CA ARG A 55 -7.00 -12.56 -11.68
C ARG A 55 -5.60 -12.75 -11.10
N VAL A 56 -4.69 -13.37 -11.85
CA VAL A 56 -3.31 -13.61 -11.41
C VAL A 56 -2.54 -12.27 -11.24
N PRO A 57 -2.54 -11.36 -12.23
CA PRO A 57 -1.97 -10.02 -12.05
C PRO A 57 -2.55 -9.24 -10.85
N VAL A 58 -3.87 -9.27 -10.67
CA VAL A 58 -4.55 -8.58 -9.57
C VAL A 58 -4.15 -9.18 -8.22
N LEU A 59 -4.09 -10.50 -8.10
CA LEU A 59 -3.62 -11.17 -6.88
C LEU A 59 -2.18 -10.78 -6.53
N ALA A 60 -1.26 -10.87 -7.50
CA ALA A 60 0.14 -10.50 -7.28
C ALA A 60 0.28 -9.05 -6.82
N TYR A 61 -0.52 -8.16 -7.42
CA TYR A 61 -0.56 -6.76 -7.05
C TYR A 61 -1.10 -6.52 -5.64
N VAL A 62 -2.25 -7.12 -5.30
CA VAL A 62 -2.86 -7.01 -3.97
C VAL A 62 -1.91 -7.50 -2.88
N VAL A 63 -1.22 -8.63 -3.12
CA VAL A 63 -0.20 -9.15 -2.19
C VAL A 63 0.95 -8.16 -2.01
N CYS A 64 1.45 -7.57 -3.11
CA CYS A 64 2.53 -6.59 -3.04
C CYS A 64 2.12 -5.32 -2.29
N LEU A 65 0.97 -4.75 -2.64
CA LEU A 65 0.41 -3.55 -2.01
C LEU A 65 0.14 -3.78 -0.51
N ALA A 66 -0.55 -4.86 -0.16
CA ALA A 66 -0.84 -5.21 1.23
C ALA A 66 0.46 -5.48 2.02
N GLY A 67 1.44 -6.16 1.41
CA GLY A 67 2.75 -6.39 2.01
C GLY A 67 3.53 -5.10 2.26
N MET A 68 3.47 -4.15 1.35
CA MET A 68 4.06 -2.81 1.51
C MET A 68 3.45 -2.06 2.68
N ALA A 69 2.11 -1.96 2.72
CA ALA A 69 1.41 -1.26 3.78
C ALA A 69 1.60 -1.95 5.15
N ALA A 70 1.58 -3.30 5.18
CA ALA A 70 1.88 -4.09 6.37
C ALA A 70 3.29 -3.86 6.89
N GLN A 71 4.29 -3.82 6.01
CA GLN A 71 5.68 -3.58 6.41
C GLN A 71 5.86 -2.15 6.95
N ALA A 72 5.22 -1.15 6.35
CA ALA A 72 5.23 0.22 6.86
C ALA A 72 4.61 0.31 8.27
N ALA A 73 3.47 -0.34 8.49
CA ALA A 73 2.82 -0.43 9.80
C ALA A 73 3.64 -1.24 10.81
N ALA A 74 4.32 -2.32 10.38
CA ALA A 74 5.25 -3.08 11.20
C ALA A 74 6.43 -2.22 11.66
N TRP A 75 6.99 -1.41 10.76
CA TRP A 75 8.04 -0.46 11.10
C TRP A 75 7.57 0.56 12.14
N TRP A 76 6.41 1.19 11.94
CA TRP A 76 5.84 2.10 12.95
C TRP A 76 5.66 1.42 14.30
N ARG A 77 5.03 0.25 14.32
CA ARG A 77 4.80 -0.51 15.56
C ARG A 77 6.10 -0.89 16.29
N ALA A 78 7.20 -1.08 15.56
CA ALA A 78 8.52 -1.34 16.15
C ALA A 78 9.23 -0.08 16.69
N ARG A 79 8.75 1.12 16.34
CA ARG A 79 9.37 2.41 16.70
C ARG A 79 8.54 3.24 17.67
N ILE A 80 7.40 2.73 18.15
CA ILE A 80 6.60 3.38 19.20
C ILE A 80 7.49 3.68 20.41
N GLY A 81 7.48 4.93 20.88
CA GLY A 81 8.28 5.41 22.00
C GLY A 81 9.75 5.71 21.67
N THR A 82 10.16 5.63 20.41
CA THR A 82 11.53 5.96 19.97
C THR A 82 11.56 7.29 19.22
N ALA A 83 12.76 7.89 19.07
CA ALA A 83 12.94 9.13 18.29
C ALA A 83 12.46 9.02 16.83
N ASP A 84 12.47 7.80 16.26
CA ASP A 84 12.07 7.52 14.90
C ASP A 84 10.56 7.27 14.72
N GLU A 85 9.76 7.31 15.80
CA GLU A 85 8.33 6.98 15.74
C GLU A 85 7.58 7.85 14.72
N SER A 86 7.81 9.17 14.76
CA SER A 86 7.10 10.12 13.91
C SER A 86 7.32 9.85 12.42
N ILE A 87 8.55 9.47 12.05
CA ILE A 87 8.96 9.13 10.69
C ILE A 87 8.30 7.82 10.27
N ALA A 88 8.40 6.79 11.12
CA ALA A 88 7.80 5.49 10.83
C ALA A 88 6.26 5.57 10.74
N ARG A 89 5.62 6.41 11.56
CA ARG A 89 4.18 6.68 11.53
C ARG A 89 3.74 7.30 10.21
N ARG A 90 4.53 8.23 9.66
CA ARG A 90 4.25 8.81 8.32
C ARG A 90 4.26 7.73 7.24
N ALA A 91 5.24 6.83 7.26
CA ALA A 91 5.26 5.70 6.31
C ALA A 91 4.02 4.80 6.46
N ALA A 92 3.59 4.50 7.69
CA ALA A 92 2.38 3.70 7.94
C ALA A 92 1.09 4.38 7.43
N ILE A 93 0.94 5.69 7.69
CA ILE A 93 -0.19 6.49 7.16
C ILE A 93 -0.15 6.48 5.63
N GLY A 94 1.02 6.67 5.03
CA GLY A 94 1.22 6.62 3.59
C GLY A 94 0.82 5.27 2.99
N GLY A 95 1.27 4.16 3.58
CA GLY A 95 0.88 2.81 3.16
C GLY A 95 -0.62 2.55 3.26
N ALA A 96 -1.27 3.04 4.33
CA ALA A 96 -2.73 2.93 4.48
C ALA A 96 -3.49 3.75 3.42
N LEU A 97 -3.06 4.99 3.16
CA LEU A 97 -3.66 5.85 2.12
C LEU A 97 -3.49 5.26 0.72
N PHE A 98 -2.35 4.63 0.45
CA PHE A 98 -2.12 3.90 -0.80
C PHE A 98 -3.12 2.77 -0.96
N MET A 99 -3.30 1.94 0.08
CA MET A 99 -4.30 0.87 0.06
C MET A 99 -5.72 1.40 -0.16
N ILE A 100 -6.08 2.54 0.44
CA ILE A 100 -7.38 3.19 0.21
C ILE A 100 -7.51 3.64 -1.25
N SER A 101 -6.50 4.33 -1.79
CA SER A 101 -6.49 4.80 -3.19
C SER A 101 -6.71 3.66 -4.18
N ASP A 102 -5.98 2.56 -3.99
CA ASP A 102 -6.06 1.37 -4.83
C ASP A 102 -7.37 0.60 -4.66
N SER A 103 -7.94 0.59 -3.45
CA SER A 103 -9.25 0.00 -3.21
C SER A 103 -10.35 0.78 -3.92
N LEU A 104 -10.27 2.12 -3.93
CA LEU A 104 -11.16 2.98 -4.70
C LEU A 104 -11.00 2.76 -6.21
N LEU A 105 -9.76 2.68 -6.69
CA LEU A 105 -9.44 2.39 -8.10
C LEU A 105 -10.01 1.04 -8.54
N ALA A 106 -9.81 0.00 -7.72
CA ALA A 106 -10.29 -1.35 -8.00
C ALA A 106 -11.82 -1.43 -7.93
N THR A 107 -12.45 -0.76 -6.97
CA THR A 107 -13.92 -0.68 -6.86
C THR A 107 -14.53 0.00 -8.08
N ASN A 108 -13.98 1.15 -8.50
CA ASN A 108 -14.44 1.86 -9.69
C ASN A 108 -14.28 1.04 -10.97
N LYS A 109 -13.31 0.12 -11.01
CA LYS A 109 -13.00 -0.70 -12.19
C LYS A 109 -13.75 -2.03 -12.24
N PHE A 110 -13.95 -2.68 -11.10
CA PHE A 110 -14.40 -4.07 -11.03
C PHE A 110 -15.74 -4.25 -10.29
N ALA A 111 -16.26 -3.24 -9.59
CA ALA A 111 -17.54 -3.38 -8.89
C ALA A 111 -18.58 -2.41 -9.43
N VAL A 112 -18.39 -1.11 -9.21
CA VAL A 112 -19.36 -0.08 -9.55
C VAL A 112 -18.65 1.24 -9.84
N PRO A 113 -19.07 2.02 -10.86
CA PRO A 113 -18.54 3.35 -11.09
C PRO A 113 -18.76 4.25 -9.86
N LEU A 114 -17.70 4.87 -9.38
CA LEU A 114 -17.75 5.78 -8.24
C LEU A 114 -17.94 7.24 -8.73
N PRO A 115 -18.84 8.02 -8.12
CA PRO A 115 -18.93 9.45 -8.40
C PRO A 115 -17.62 10.14 -7.99
N PHE A 116 -17.11 11.02 -8.86
CA PHE A 116 -15.84 11.73 -8.64
C PHE A 116 -14.64 10.80 -8.38
N ALA A 117 -14.63 9.58 -8.94
CA ALA A 117 -13.59 8.58 -8.72
C ALA A 117 -12.16 9.14 -8.83
N THR A 118 -11.87 9.90 -9.89
CA THR A 118 -10.55 10.52 -10.12
C THR A 118 -10.12 11.40 -8.96
N LEU A 119 -11.02 12.20 -8.40
CA LEU A 119 -10.72 13.08 -7.27
C LEU A 119 -10.31 12.26 -6.04
N TRP A 120 -11.11 11.26 -5.66
CA TRP A 120 -10.86 10.45 -4.47
C TRP A 120 -9.60 9.60 -4.61
N ILE A 121 -9.41 8.97 -5.75
CA ILE A 121 -8.25 8.14 -6.06
C ILE A 121 -6.98 8.99 -6.02
N LEU A 122 -6.94 10.11 -6.76
CA LEU A 122 -5.74 10.93 -6.83
C LEU A 122 -5.45 11.67 -5.53
N SER A 123 -6.46 12.13 -4.80
CA SER A 123 -6.25 12.80 -3.51
C SER A 123 -5.60 11.86 -2.50
N THR A 124 -6.12 10.64 -2.37
CA THR A 124 -5.55 9.62 -1.47
C THR A 124 -4.18 9.15 -1.95
N TYR A 125 -3.97 9.00 -3.27
CA TYR A 125 -2.67 8.66 -3.87
C TYR A 125 -1.59 9.72 -3.56
N TRP A 126 -1.87 11.00 -3.82
CA TRP A 126 -0.89 12.05 -3.61
C TRP A 126 -0.58 12.29 -2.14
N LEU A 127 -1.58 12.16 -1.27
CA LEU A 127 -1.35 12.16 0.17
C LEU A 127 -0.47 10.97 0.58
N ALA A 128 -0.75 9.77 0.06
CA ALA A 128 0.07 8.59 0.33
C ALA A 128 1.54 8.83 -0.04
N GLN A 129 1.78 9.37 -1.24
CA GLN A 129 3.11 9.72 -1.73
C GLN A 129 3.79 10.78 -0.85
N ALA A 130 3.09 11.85 -0.46
CA ALA A 130 3.64 12.88 0.41
C ALA A 130 4.04 12.32 1.79
N PHE A 131 3.22 11.44 2.37
CA PHE A 131 3.52 10.78 3.63
C PHE A 131 4.72 9.82 3.51
N ILE A 132 4.79 9.00 2.46
CA ILE A 132 5.94 8.11 2.22
C ILE A 132 7.22 8.91 1.97
N ALA A 133 7.17 9.94 1.12
CA ALA A 133 8.31 10.78 0.81
C ALA A 133 8.84 11.51 2.05
N SER A 134 7.95 12.03 2.91
CA SER A 134 8.33 12.70 4.15
C SER A 134 8.81 11.76 5.27
N ALA A 135 8.67 10.44 5.08
CA ALA A 135 9.23 9.40 5.96
C ALA A 135 10.64 8.96 5.54
N LEU A 136 11.07 9.26 4.32
CA LEU A 136 12.44 9.03 3.87
C LEU A 136 13.29 10.21 4.36
N ARG A 137 14.17 9.97 5.35
CA ARG A 137 15.09 11.00 5.86
C ARG A 137 15.84 11.62 4.67
N ARG A 138 16.06 12.94 4.69
CA ARG A 138 17.08 13.54 3.81
C ARG A 138 18.38 12.79 4.10
N ALA A 139 19.03 12.26 3.07
CA ALA A 139 20.42 11.87 3.20
C ALA A 139 21.15 13.09 3.78
N ALA A 140 21.82 12.93 4.92
CA ALA A 140 22.73 13.95 5.39
C ALA A 140 23.78 14.11 4.28
N ALA A 141 23.78 15.28 3.64
CA ALA A 141 24.82 15.69 2.71
C ALA A 141 26.04 16.14 3.52
#